data_AF-A0A433IHM7-F1
#
_entry.id   AF-A0A433IHM7-F1
#
_cell.length_a   1.000
_cell.length_b   1.000
_cell.length_c   1.000
_cell.angle_alpha   90.00
_cell.angle_beta   90.00
_cell.angle_gamma   90.00
#
_symmetry.space_group_name_H-M   'P 1'
#
loop_
_entity.id
_entity.type
_entity.pdbx_description
1 polymer ?
#
loop_
_entity_poly.entity_id
_entity_poly.type
_entity_poly.pdbx_seq_one_letter_code
_entity_poly.pdbx_strand_id
1 'polypeptide(L)'
;MSFMMSNPQPGAEQGLPRGELLATYATYAQAREQVDRLAATDFPVSAVSIVGKDLRVVERVRGRLNYAQVALSAGVRGVFFGGLIGVFLYLLAPEAGPGQILTSMLLGLAVWLIFGVIGFAMRRGQHGFASSQ
;
A
#
# COMPACT_ATOMS: atom_id res chain seq x y z
N MET A 1 -40.62 18.81 28.67
CA MET A 1 -39.51 18.37 27.80
C MET A 1 -38.59 17.51 28.66
N SER A 2 -38.68 16.19 28.55
CA SER A 2 -37.89 15.24 29.34
C SER A 2 -36.62 14.90 28.55
N PHE A 3 -35.48 15.39 29.01
CA PHE A 3 -34.19 15.06 28.46
C PHE A 3 -33.83 13.64 28.92
N MET A 4 -33.84 12.68 27.99
CA MET A 4 -33.27 11.36 28.20
C MET A 4 -31.76 11.53 28.45
N MET A 5 -31.32 11.28 29.68
CA MET A 5 -29.90 11.04 29.97
C MET A 5 -29.51 9.69 29.35
N SER A 6 -28.75 9.73 28.26
CA SER A 6 -28.01 8.57 27.79
C SER A 6 -27.00 8.17 28.86
N ASN A 7 -27.20 6.98 29.45
CA ASN A 7 -26.26 6.37 30.38
C ASN A 7 -24.87 6.31 29.71
N PRO A 8 -23.79 6.81 30.34
CA PRO A 8 -22.44 6.66 29.80
C PRO A 8 -22.12 5.18 29.69
N GLN A 9 -21.86 4.71 28.48
CA GLN A 9 -21.43 3.34 28.26
C GLN A 9 -19.99 3.20 28.81
N PRO A 10 -19.72 2.33 29.80
CA PRO A 10 -18.36 2.07 30.28
C PRO A 10 -17.60 1.31 29.20
N GLY A 11 -17.04 2.04 28.24
CA GLY A 11 -16.48 1.47 27.03
C GLY A 11 -15.60 2.42 26.24
N ALA A 12 -14.93 3.36 26.91
CA ALA A 12 -13.89 4.18 26.28
C ALA A 12 -13.00 4.90 27.32
N GLU A 13 -12.60 4.25 28.42
CA GLU A 13 -11.37 4.70 29.08
C GLU A 13 -10.22 4.30 28.15
N GLN A 14 -9.71 5.27 27.40
CA GLN A 14 -8.55 5.17 26.51
C GLN A 14 -7.26 4.98 27.32
N GLY A 15 -7.21 3.94 28.15
CA GLY A 15 -6.11 3.56 29.01
C GLY A 15 -5.83 2.08 28.90
N LEU A 16 -4.64 1.66 29.33
CA LEU A 16 -4.25 0.26 29.38
C LEU A 16 -5.33 -0.54 30.14
N PRO A 17 -5.84 -1.67 29.60
CA PRO A 17 -6.87 -2.45 30.29
C PRO A 17 -6.38 -2.79 31.70
N ARG A 18 -7.20 -2.46 32.70
CA ARG A 18 -6.92 -2.79 34.10
C ARG A 18 -7.36 -4.23 34.34
N GLY A 19 -6.44 -5.08 34.77
CA GLY A 19 -6.72 -6.49 35.03
C GLY A 19 -5.49 -7.25 35.53
N GLU A 20 -5.68 -8.53 35.84
CA GLU A 20 -4.62 -9.46 36.21
C GLU A 20 -4.06 -10.17 34.97
N LEU A 21 -2.75 -10.44 34.96
CA LEU A 21 -2.10 -11.19 33.88
C LEU A 21 -2.49 -12.67 33.97
N LEU A 22 -3.35 -13.13 33.06
CA LEU A 22 -3.76 -14.53 32.98
C LEU A 22 -2.63 -15.44 32.45
N ALA A 23 -2.00 -15.04 31.35
CA ALA A 23 -0.94 -15.81 30.70
C ALA A 23 -0.13 -14.93 29.72
N THR A 24 1.11 -15.34 29.43
CA THR A 24 1.96 -14.73 28.40
C THR A 24 2.24 -15.73 27.29
N TYR A 25 2.11 -15.29 26.04
CA TYR A 25 2.37 -16.11 24.86
C TYR A 25 3.42 -15.44 23.96
N ALA A 26 4.22 -16.25 23.27
CA ALA A 26 5.26 -15.74 22.36
C ALA A 26 4.68 -15.20 21.05
N THR A 27 3.50 -15.67 20.66
CA THR A 27 2.84 -15.29 19.41
C THR A 27 1.38 -14.96 19.63
N TYR A 28 0.85 -14.05 18.80
CA TYR A 28 -0.57 -13.72 18.80
C TYR A 28 -1.46 -14.94 18.51
N ALA A 29 -1.00 -15.85 17.64
CA ALA A 29 -1.75 -17.07 17.30
C ALA A 29 -1.99 -17.96 18.53
N GLN A 30 -0.97 -18.15 19.37
CA GLN A 30 -1.10 -18.91 20.63
C GLN A 30 -2.04 -18.21 21.63
N ALA A 31 -1.95 -16.88 21.74
CA ALA A 31 -2.87 -16.12 22.60
C ALA A 31 -4.33 -16.25 22.12
N ARG A 32 -4.55 -16.19 20.80
CA ARG A 32 -5.88 -16.33 20.20
C ARG A 32 -6.47 -17.73 20.40
N GLU A 33 -5.69 -18.77 20.20
CA GLU A 33 -6.12 -20.16 20.41
C GLU A 33 -6.61 -20.40 21.86
N GLN A 34 -6.01 -19.71 22.82
CA GLN A 34 -6.39 -19.82 24.23
C GLN A 34 -7.68 -19.05 24.53
N VAL A 35 -7.85 -17.88 23.91
CA VAL A 35 -9.15 -17.17 23.94
C VAL A 35 -10.24 -18.02 23.29
N ASP A 36 -9.95 -18.70 22.18
CA ASP A 36 -10.89 -19.61 21.50
C ASP A 36 -11.27 -20.80 22.40
N ARG A 37 -10.31 -21.36 23.16
CA ARG A 37 -10.58 -22.39 24.18
C ARG A 37 -11.45 -21.88 25.32
N LEU A 38 -11.18 -20.68 25.83
CA LEU A 38 -12.03 -20.07 26.87
C LEU A 38 -13.45 -19.86 26.34
N ALA A 39 -13.59 -19.36 25.10
CA ALA A 39 -14.87 -19.18 24.44
C ALA A 39 -15.69 -20.48 24.32
N ALA A 40 -15.01 -21.62 24.11
CA ALA A 40 -15.65 -22.94 24.03
C ALA A 40 -16.22 -23.44 25.38
N THR A 41 -15.87 -22.80 26.49
CA THR A 41 -16.20 -23.25 27.86
C THR A 41 -17.22 -22.34 28.57
N ASP A 42 -18.04 -21.63 27.80
CA ASP A 42 -19.03 -20.63 28.28
C ASP A 42 -18.42 -19.48 29.12
N PHE A 43 -17.13 -19.22 28.90
CA PHE A 43 -16.42 -18.13 29.58
C PHE A 43 -16.78 -16.76 28.95
N PRO A 44 -16.98 -15.70 29.75
CA PRO A 44 -17.27 -14.36 29.24
C PRO A 44 -16.05 -13.73 28.56
N VAL A 45 -15.90 -13.95 27.26
CA VAL A 45 -14.77 -13.44 26.44
C VAL A 45 -14.66 -11.91 26.42
N SER A 46 -15.73 -11.19 26.71
CA SER A 46 -15.73 -9.73 26.83
C SER A 46 -14.88 -9.20 28.00
N ALA A 47 -14.54 -10.06 28.97
CA ALA A 47 -13.67 -9.73 30.08
C ALA A 47 -12.16 -9.94 29.79
N VAL A 48 -11.81 -10.47 28.61
CA VAL A 48 -10.42 -10.77 28.24
C VAL A 48 -9.88 -9.71 27.30
N SER A 49 -8.67 -9.24 27.56
CA SER A 49 -7.94 -8.32 26.68
C SER A 49 -6.58 -8.90 26.31
N ILE A 50 -6.26 -8.94 25.02
CA ILE A 50 -4.92 -9.32 24.53
C ILE A 50 -4.07 -8.04 24.44
N VAL A 51 -3.03 -7.95 25.26
CA VAL A 51 -2.09 -6.82 25.24
C VAL A 51 -0.77 -7.27 24.61
N GLY A 52 -0.42 -6.66 23.47
CA GLY A 52 0.87 -6.88 22.84
C GLY A 52 1.97 -6.13 23.59
N LYS A 53 2.99 -6.85 24.06
CA LYS A 53 4.21 -6.26 24.62
C LYS A 53 5.28 -6.17 23.55
N ASP A 54 6.03 -5.07 23.51
CA ASP A 54 7.17 -4.88 22.62
C ASP A 54 6.85 -5.08 21.13
N LEU A 55 5.78 -4.44 20.63
CA LEU A 55 5.41 -4.52 19.22
C LEU A 55 6.58 -4.06 18.33
N ARG A 56 7.16 -5.01 17.58
CA ARG A 56 8.23 -4.74 16.61
C ARG A 56 7.62 -4.66 15.22
N VAL A 57 7.74 -3.51 14.57
CA VAL A 57 7.38 -3.34 13.16
C VAL A 57 8.47 -4.00 12.31
N VAL A 58 8.11 -5.06 11.59
CA VAL A 58 9.03 -5.73 10.66
C VAL A 58 8.75 -5.23 9.25
N GLU A 59 9.46 -4.20 8.82
CA GLU A 59 9.43 -3.76 7.44
C GLU A 59 10.34 -4.66 6.60
N ARG A 60 9.76 -5.42 5.66
CA ARG A 60 10.54 -6.25 4.74
C ARG A 60 11.09 -5.36 3.62
N VAL A 61 12.35 -4.96 3.76
CA VAL A 61 13.08 -4.18 2.74
C VAL A 61 13.24 -5.02 1.48
N ARG A 62 12.38 -4.79 0.47
CA ARG A 62 12.40 -5.51 -0.82
C ARG A 62 13.49 -5.07 -1.79
N GLY A 63 14.38 -4.16 -1.37
CA GLY A 63 15.51 -3.65 -2.14
C GLY A 63 15.39 -2.16 -2.50
N ARG A 64 16.49 -1.58 -3.01
CA ARG A 64 16.51 -0.19 -3.47
C ARG A 64 15.85 -0.11 -4.85
N LEU A 65 14.76 0.65 -4.98
CA LEU A 65 14.20 0.97 -6.30
C LEU A 65 15.25 1.77 -7.09
N ASN A 66 15.81 1.17 -8.14
CA ASN A 66 16.79 1.84 -8.99
C ASN A 66 16.06 2.72 -10.02
N TYR A 67 16.54 3.94 -10.25
CA TYR A 67 16.05 4.82 -11.31
C TYR A 67 16.01 4.10 -12.67
N ALA A 68 16.97 3.20 -12.92
CA ALA A 68 17.02 2.39 -14.12
C ALA A 68 15.79 1.48 -14.30
N GLN A 69 15.30 0.84 -13.22
CA GLN A 69 14.11 -0.02 -13.30
C GLN A 69 12.85 0.79 -13.61
N VAL A 70 12.75 2.00 -13.03
CA VAL A 70 11.62 2.88 -13.26
C VAL A 70 11.66 3.44 -14.69
N ALA A 71 12.82 3.88 -15.15
CA ALA A 71 13.03 4.34 -16.52
C ALA A 71 12.70 3.23 -17.54
N LEU A 72 13.16 1.99 -17.31
CA LEU A 72 12.79 0.85 -18.17
C LEU A 72 11.28 0.64 -18.22
N SER A 73 10.61 0.61 -17.06
CA SER A 73 9.16 0.40 -16.99
C SER A 73 8.35 1.52 -17.66
N ALA A 74 8.84 2.76 -17.61
CA ALA A 74 8.24 3.91 -18.27
C ALA A 74 8.52 3.91 -19.78
N GLY A 75 9.74 3.55 -20.19
CA GLY A 75 10.16 3.46 -21.59
C GLY A 75 9.34 2.45 -22.37
N VAL A 76 9.06 1.26 -21.81
CA VAL A 76 8.19 0.26 -22.44
C VAL A 76 6.80 0.83 -22.75
N ARG A 77 6.22 1.59 -21.81
CA ARG A 77 4.91 2.25 -22.02
C ARG A 77 5.00 3.36 -23.06
N GLY A 78 6.11 4.10 -23.08
CA GLY A 78 6.39 5.15 -24.06
C GLY A 78 6.50 4.63 -25.49
N VAL A 79 7.22 3.53 -25.69
CA VAL A 79 7.36 2.88 -27.00
C VAL A 79 6.00 2.41 -27.50
N PHE A 80 5.21 1.77 -26.64
CA PHE A 80 3.86 1.32 -27.00
C PHE A 80 2.97 2.49 -27.41
N PHE A 81 2.94 3.56 -26.61
CA PHE A 81 2.11 4.74 -26.88
C PHE A 81 2.56 5.50 -28.13
N GLY A 82 3.88 5.68 -28.31
CA GLY A 82 4.45 6.29 -29.50
C GLY A 82 4.22 5.46 -30.77
N GLY A 83 4.23 4.13 -30.65
CA GLY A 83 3.88 3.21 -31.73
C GLY A 83 2.42 3.31 -32.11
N LEU A 84 1.51 3.34 -31.13
CA LEU A 84 0.08 3.54 -31.36
C LEU A 84 -0.17 4.86 -32.11
N ILE A 85 0.39 5.97 -31.63
CA ILE A 85 0.28 7.27 -32.30
C ILE A 85 0.87 7.21 -33.71
N GLY A 86 2.01 6.54 -33.89
CA GLY A 86 2.64 6.35 -35.19
C GLY A 86 1.75 5.65 -36.19
N VAL A 87 1.09 4.57 -35.76
CA VAL A 87 0.14 3.83 -36.59
C VAL A 87 -1.06 4.72 -36.96
N PHE A 88 -1.61 5.48 -36.02
CA PHE A 88 -2.67 6.44 -36.32
C PHE A 88 -2.22 7.49 -37.34
N LEU A 89 -1.04 8.10 -37.14
CA LEU A 89 -0.51 9.09 -38.06
C LEU A 89 -0.24 8.50 -39.45
N TYR A 90 0.25 7.27 -39.54
CA TYR A 90 0.46 6.56 -40.80
C TYR A 90 -0.86 6.29 -41.54
N LEU A 91 -1.94 5.96 -40.81
CA LEU A 91 -3.27 5.78 -41.40
C LEU A 91 -3.89 7.10 -41.89
N LEU A 92 -3.56 8.22 -41.24
CA LEU A 92 -4.07 9.55 -41.61
C LEU A 92 -3.24 10.20 -42.74
N ALA A 93 -1.93 9.99 -42.74
CA ALA A 93 -0.96 10.60 -43.65
C ALA A 93 0.06 9.56 -44.14
N PRO A 94 -0.33 8.66 -45.06
CA PRO A 94 0.54 7.59 -45.53
C PRO A 94 1.73 8.08 -46.36
N GLU A 95 1.72 9.32 -46.88
CA GLU A 95 2.83 9.91 -47.66
C GLU A 95 4.16 9.99 -46.90
N ALA A 96 4.12 10.03 -45.57
CA ALA A 96 5.31 10.09 -44.73
C ALA A 96 6.00 8.71 -44.54
N GLY A 97 5.35 7.63 -44.99
CA GLY A 97 5.90 6.29 -45.02
C GLY A 97 6.02 5.60 -43.64
N PRO A 98 6.36 4.31 -43.63
CA PRO A 98 6.41 3.51 -42.40
C PRO A 98 7.49 3.96 -41.40
N GLY A 99 8.48 4.75 -41.86
CA GLY A 99 9.51 5.34 -40.99
C GLY A 99 8.95 6.27 -39.91
N GLN A 100 7.80 6.89 -40.16
CA GLN A 100 7.14 7.77 -39.19
C GLN A 100 6.72 7.04 -37.90
N ILE A 101 6.37 5.76 -38.00
CA ILE A 101 6.01 4.93 -36.84
C ILE A 101 7.22 4.78 -35.91
N LEU A 102 8.41 4.57 -36.49
CA LEU A 102 9.64 4.46 -35.70
C LEU A 102 9.98 5.78 -35.02
N THR A 103 9.86 6.90 -35.73
CA THR A 103 10.10 8.25 -35.17
C THR A 103 9.14 8.56 -34.02
N SER A 104 7.85 8.24 -34.16
CA SER A 104 6.87 8.46 -33.09
C SER A 104 7.08 7.53 -31.90
N MET A 105 7.54 6.29 -32.10
CA MET A 105 7.94 5.38 -31.01
C MET A 105 9.11 5.95 -30.21
N LEU A 106 10.13 6.48 -30.88
CA LEU A 106 11.28 7.11 -30.22
C LEU A 106 10.88 8.36 -29.44
N LEU A 107 10.01 9.19 -30.02
CA LEU A 107 9.51 10.38 -29.36
C LEU A 107 8.62 10.03 -28.16
N GLY A 108 7.75 9.03 -28.30
CA GLY A 108 6.93 8.47 -27.23
C GLY A 108 7.78 7.92 -26.08
N LEU A 109 8.86 7.19 -26.39
CA LEU A 109 9.85 6.72 -25.42
C LEU A 109 10.48 7.89 -24.67
N ALA A 110 11.01 8.89 -25.38
CA ALA A 110 11.68 10.03 -24.76
C ALA A 110 10.75 10.79 -23.79
N VAL A 111 9.53 11.08 -24.23
CA VAL A 111 8.53 11.78 -23.42
C VAL A 111 8.15 10.97 -22.17
N TRP A 112 7.84 9.68 -22.33
CA TRP A 112 7.48 8.83 -21.19
C TRP A 112 8.63 8.55 -20.24
N LEU A 113 9.87 8.50 -20.72
CA LEU A 113 11.04 8.42 -19.84
C LEU A 113 11.12 9.65 -18.93
N ILE A 114 10.94 10.85 -19.48
CA ILE A 114 10.92 12.09 -18.71
C ILE A 114 9.78 12.05 -17.67
N PHE A 115 8.55 11.76 -18.08
CA PHE A 115 7.41 11.66 -17.15
C PHE A 115 7.60 10.57 -16.08
N GLY A 116 8.18 9.42 -16.45
CA GLY A 116 8.46 8.32 -15.54
C GLY A 116 9.49 8.69 -14.48
N VAL A 117 10.57 9.37 -14.88
CA VAL A 117 11.61 9.85 -13.96
C VAL A 117 11.10 10.97 -13.07
N ILE A 118 10.37 11.95 -13.60
CA ILE A 118 9.76 13.03 -12.80
C ILE A 118 8.75 12.44 -11.81
N GLY A 119 7.85 11.55 -12.26
CA GLY A 119 6.89 10.88 -11.39
C GLY A 119 7.52 10.01 -10.31
N PHE A 120 8.71 9.46 -10.58
CA PHE A 120 9.50 8.77 -9.56
C PHE A 120 10.16 9.74 -8.58
N ALA A 121 10.75 10.83 -9.07
CA ALA A 121 11.34 11.87 -8.23
C ALA A 121 10.31 12.50 -7.28
N MET A 122 9.09 12.77 -7.76
CA MET A 122 7.99 13.29 -6.95
C MET A 122 7.55 12.32 -5.85
N ARG A 123 7.49 11.01 -6.13
CA ARG A 123 7.16 9.97 -5.14
C ARG A 123 8.29 9.69 -4.16
N ARG A 124 9.53 9.93 -4.58
CA ARG A 124 10.72 9.79 -3.73
C ARG A 124 10.87 10.95 -2.73
N GLY A 125 10.33 12.12 -3.05
CA GLY A 125 10.47 13.34 -2.25
C GLY A 125 9.43 13.54 -1.15
N GLN A 126 8.34 12.75 -1.14
CA GLN A 126 7.28 12.89 -0.15
C GLN A 126 7.30 11.67 0.77
N HIS A 127 7.83 11.90 1.97
CA HIS A 127 7.86 11.00 3.14
C HIS A 127 9.06 10.04 3.19
N GLY A 128 9.98 10.33 4.12
CA GLY A 128 10.48 9.24 4.95
C GLY A 128 9.27 8.50 5.50
N PHE A 129 9.27 7.18 5.36
CA PHE A 129 8.19 6.25 5.72
C PHE A 129 7.03 6.17 4.73
N ALA A 130 7.12 5.22 3.79
CA ALA A 130 5.95 4.60 3.20
C ALA A 130 5.43 3.55 4.18
N SER A 131 4.71 3.98 5.21
CA SER A 131 3.99 3.07 6.09
C SER A 131 2.81 2.49 5.33
N SER A 132 2.96 1.27 4.82
CA SER A 132 1.79 0.42 4.56
C SER A 132 1.22 0.03 5.91
N GLN A 133 0.05 0.57 6.23
CA GLN A 133 -0.80 0.05 7.29
C GLN A 133 -1.32 -1.34 6.91
#